data_AF-A0A357N4Z0-F1
#
_entry.id   AF-A0A357N4Z0-F1
#
_cell.length_a   1.000
_cell.length_b   1.000
_cell.length_c   1.000
_cell.angle_alpha   90.00
_cell.angle_beta   90.00
_cell.angle_gamma   90.00
#
_symmetry.space_group_name_H-M   'P 1'
#
loop_
_entity.id
_entity.type
_entity.pdbx_description
1 polymer ?
#
loop_
_entity_poly.entity_id
_entity_poly.type
_entity_poly.pdbx_seq_one_letter_code
_entity_poly.pdbx_strand_id
1 'polypeptide(L)'
;MEGLAPSSTASSARSLALTATTDELSWIAALCDAGDDAPRHLAQLKALQRQGGRLSETQEWYPFEVIERGASRLQPGHEREFVICVLLWLKALAQGRASVLDPHLHLDDRAMDIEALPDALRDTLLDAFMDAGY
;
A
#
# COMPACT_ATOMS: atom_id res chain seq x y z
N MET A 1 -35.25 -6.31 -0.33
CA MET A 1 -34.10 -5.47 -0.75
C MET A 1 -32.97 -5.85 0.18
N GLU A 2 -32.23 -6.89 -0.20
CA GLU A 2 -31.17 -7.46 0.63
C GLU A 2 -30.01 -6.45 0.71
N GLY A 3 -29.66 -6.07 1.94
CA GLY A 3 -28.50 -5.24 2.21
C GLY A 3 -27.25 -6.06 1.93
N LEU A 4 -26.50 -5.67 0.92
CA LEU A 4 -25.13 -6.14 0.69
C LEU A 4 -24.33 -5.86 1.96
N ALA A 5 -23.98 -6.91 2.70
CA ALA A 5 -23.01 -6.81 3.78
C ALA A 5 -21.70 -6.26 3.18
N PRO A 6 -21.01 -5.33 3.85
CA PRO A 6 -19.69 -4.91 3.40
C PRO A 6 -18.80 -6.15 3.29
N SER A 7 -18.24 -6.35 2.09
CA SER A 7 -17.48 -7.51 1.69
C SER A 7 -16.40 -7.85 2.73
N SER A 8 -16.37 -9.10 3.20
CA SER A 8 -15.36 -9.59 4.15
C SER A 8 -13.91 -9.39 3.65
N THR A 9 -13.74 -9.15 2.36
CA THR A 9 -12.49 -8.93 1.61
C THR A 9 -11.89 -7.54 1.81
N ALA A 10 -12.70 -6.48 1.80
CA ALA A 10 -12.28 -5.10 2.13
C ALA A 10 -11.70 -5.02 3.55
N SER A 11 -12.22 -5.85 4.46
CA SER A 11 -11.68 -6.01 5.80
C SER A 11 -10.31 -6.70 5.80
N SER A 12 -10.08 -7.67 4.91
CA SER A 12 -8.81 -8.40 4.77
C SER A 12 -7.70 -7.49 4.25
N ALA A 13 -7.95 -6.75 3.16
CA ALA A 13 -7.01 -5.77 2.60
C ALA A 13 -6.66 -4.67 3.61
N ARG A 14 -7.67 -4.11 4.29
CA ARG A 14 -7.44 -3.14 5.37
C ARG A 14 -6.61 -3.74 6.51
N SER A 15 -6.84 -5.00 6.85
CA SER A 15 -6.08 -5.68 7.91
C SER A 15 -4.63 -5.90 7.49
N LEU A 16 -4.38 -6.30 6.25
CA LEU A 16 -3.03 -6.56 5.74
C LEU A 16 -2.15 -5.31 5.83
N ALA A 17 -2.62 -4.17 5.29
CA ALA A 17 -1.87 -2.90 5.30
C ALA A 17 -1.47 -2.43 6.72
N LEU A 18 -2.22 -2.83 7.74
CA LEU A 18 -2.02 -2.42 9.13
C LEU A 18 -1.23 -3.44 9.97
N THR A 19 -0.89 -4.59 9.39
CA THR A 19 -0.15 -5.67 10.06
C THR A 19 1.33 -5.72 9.68
N ALA A 20 1.84 -4.69 8.99
CA ALA A 20 3.26 -4.58 8.69
C ALA A 20 4.10 -4.62 9.98
N THR A 21 5.09 -5.51 10.01
CA THR A 21 6.08 -5.64 11.07
C THR A 21 7.04 -4.46 11.06
N THR A 22 7.82 -4.29 12.14
CA THR A 22 8.82 -3.22 12.17
C THR A 22 9.88 -3.37 11.09
N ASP A 23 10.24 -4.60 10.71
CA ASP A 23 11.24 -4.87 9.69
C ASP A 23 10.72 -4.48 8.30
N GLU A 24 9.48 -4.88 7.97
CA GLU A 24 8.80 -4.48 6.73
C GLU A 24 8.70 -2.94 6.61
N LEU A 25 8.29 -2.26 7.69
CA LEU A 25 8.23 -0.79 7.68
C LEU A 25 9.61 -0.14 7.54
N SER A 26 10.65 -0.74 8.13
CA SER A 26 12.02 -0.23 8.04
C SER A 26 12.57 -0.40 6.63
N TRP A 27 12.25 -1.52 5.98
CA TRP A 27 12.57 -1.74 4.58
C TRP A 27 11.86 -0.73 3.67
N ILE A 28 10.55 -0.53 3.84
CA ILE A 28 9.78 0.46 3.06
C ILE A 28 10.36 1.86 3.27
N ALA A 29 10.67 2.23 4.52
CA ALA A 29 11.25 3.52 4.85
C ALA A 29 12.60 3.79 4.18
N ALA A 30 13.36 2.74 3.85
CA ALA A 30 14.66 2.83 3.21
C ALA A 30 14.60 2.91 1.66
N LEU A 31 13.40 2.86 1.05
CA LEU A 31 13.26 2.93 -0.41
C LEU A 31 13.61 4.30 -1.01
N CYS A 32 13.61 5.35 -0.19
CA CYS A 32 14.18 6.65 -0.54
C CYS A 32 15.66 6.70 -0.11
N ASP A 33 16.55 6.46 -1.07
CA ASP A 33 18.00 6.34 -0.83
C ASP A 33 18.73 7.72 -0.74
N ALA A 34 18.08 8.73 -0.18
CA ALA A 34 18.63 10.09 -0.10
C ALA A 34 18.77 10.56 1.36
N GLY A 35 19.78 10.05 2.08
CA GLY A 35 20.26 10.62 3.35
C GLY A 35 19.54 10.17 4.63
N ASP A 36 19.47 11.06 5.63
CA ASP A 36 18.99 10.82 7.00
C ASP A 36 17.45 10.72 7.14
N ASP A 37 16.72 10.49 6.04
CA ASP A 37 15.26 10.59 5.98
C ASP A 37 14.53 9.28 6.29
N ALA A 38 15.19 8.12 6.17
CA ALA A 38 14.59 6.82 6.48
C ALA A 38 14.02 6.73 7.92
N PRO A 39 14.67 7.24 8.98
CA PRO A 39 14.07 7.31 10.32
C PRO A 39 12.77 8.13 10.36
N ARG A 40 12.67 9.20 9.56
CA ARG A 40 11.48 10.05 9.48
C ARG A 40 10.33 9.33 8.78
N HIS A 41 10.62 8.65 7.66
CA HIS A 41 9.64 7.77 6.99
C HIS A 41 9.17 6.67 7.92
N LEU A 42 10.07 5.99 8.63
CA LEU A 42 9.72 4.92 9.57
C LEU A 42 8.81 5.43 10.69
N ALA A 43 9.12 6.59 11.27
CA ALA A 43 8.29 7.21 12.29
C ALA A 43 6.87 7.52 11.76
N GLN A 44 6.76 8.02 10.54
CA GLN A 44 5.48 8.34 9.91
C GLN A 44 4.70 7.10 9.46
N LEU A 45 5.37 6.05 8.97
CA LEU A 45 4.74 4.76 8.66
C LEU A 45 4.14 4.11 9.92
N LYS A 46 4.88 4.13 11.05
CA LYS A 46 4.35 3.67 12.35
C LYS A 46 3.17 4.52 12.83
N ALA A 47 3.21 5.84 12.59
CA ALA A 47 2.08 6.71 12.90
C ALA A 47 0.87 6.39 12.01
N LEU A 48 1.08 6.17 10.72
CA LEU A 48 0.06 5.80 9.75
C LEU A 48 -0.65 4.50 10.13
N GLN A 49 0.08 3.47 10.58
CA GLN A 49 -0.53 2.25 11.12
C GLN A 49 -1.44 2.52 12.33
N ARG A 50 -0.96 3.32 13.30
CA ARG A 50 -1.78 3.73 14.48
C ARG A 50 -3.01 4.55 14.09
N GLN A 51 -2.94 5.28 12.98
CA GLN A 51 -4.06 6.03 12.39
C GLN A 51 -4.99 5.14 11.54
N GLY A 52 -4.78 3.82 11.54
CA GLY A 52 -5.56 2.89 10.75
C GLY A 52 -5.34 3.04 9.24
N GLY A 53 -4.19 3.55 8.81
CA GLY A 53 -3.81 3.72 7.41
C GLY A 53 -4.41 4.96 6.74
N ARG A 54 -4.99 5.89 7.50
CA ARG A 54 -5.49 7.16 6.97
C ARG A 54 -4.38 8.21 7.03
N LEU A 55 -4.03 8.81 5.89
CA LEU A 55 -3.02 9.86 5.86
C LEU A 55 -3.60 11.17 6.37
N SER A 56 -2.87 11.87 7.24
CA SER A 56 -3.14 13.26 7.60
C SER A 56 -2.54 14.22 6.57
N GLU A 57 -2.97 15.49 6.57
CA GLU A 57 -2.42 16.53 5.69
C GLU A 57 -0.90 16.67 5.83
N THR A 58 -0.39 16.54 7.06
CA THR A 58 1.05 16.62 7.38
C THR A 58 1.89 15.46 6.83
N GLN A 59 1.26 14.43 6.26
CA GLN A 59 1.92 13.22 5.74
C GLN A 59 2.05 13.19 4.21
N GLU A 60 2.00 14.37 3.61
CA GLU A 60 2.01 14.57 2.16
C GLU A 60 3.31 14.09 1.49
N TRP A 61 4.45 14.25 2.16
CA TRP A 61 5.76 13.75 1.71
C TRP A 61 6.19 12.50 2.48
N TYR A 62 6.14 12.56 3.82
CA TYR A 62 6.44 11.43 4.69
C TYR A 62 5.14 10.89 5.30
N PRO A 63 4.68 9.67 4.98
CA PRO A 63 5.40 8.60 4.30
C PRO A 63 4.96 8.36 2.86
N PHE A 64 4.16 9.25 2.24
CA PHE A 64 3.53 8.95 0.96
C PHE A 64 4.53 8.65 -0.17
N GLU A 65 5.67 9.35 -0.23
CA GLU A 65 6.69 9.11 -1.27
C GLU A 65 7.21 7.65 -1.24
N VAL A 66 7.55 7.12 -0.07
CA VAL A 66 8.04 5.74 0.06
C VAL A 66 6.94 4.71 -0.18
N ILE A 67 5.68 5.07 0.08
CA ILE A 67 4.52 4.25 -0.28
C ILE A 67 4.40 4.14 -1.80
N GLU A 68 4.47 5.27 -2.53
CA GLU A 68 4.43 5.24 -4.00
C GLU A 68 5.63 4.48 -4.59
N ARG A 69 6.83 4.67 -4.05
CA ARG A 69 8.03 3.93 -4.48
C ARG A 69 7.93 2.43 -4.18
N GLY A 70 7.39 2.06 -3.03
CA GLY A 70 7.14 0.66 -2.72
C GLY A 70 6.07 0.06 -3.63
N ALA A 71 5.01 0.82 -3.95
CA ALA A 71 3.99 0.41 -4.88
C ALA A 71 4.52 0.28 -6.32
N SER A 72 5.58 0.96 -6.71
CA SER A 72 6.19 0.81 -8.04
C SER A 72 7.26 -0.27 -8.14
N ARG A 73 7.65 -0.92 -7.03
CA ARG A 73 8.81 -1.83 -6.99
C ARG A 73 8.48 -3.19 -6.37
N LEU A 74 8.32 -4.24 -7.19
CA LEU A 74 8.43 -5.62 -6.67
C LEU A 74 9.90 -5.96 -6.47
N GLN A 75 10.22 -6.59 -5.35
CA GLN A 75 11.50 -7.28 -5.18
C GLN A 75 11.26 -8.69 -4.66
N PRO A 76 12.00 -9.70 -5.16
CA PRO A 76 11.93 -11.05 -4.61
C PRO A 76 12.21 -11.06 -3.11
N GLY A 77 11.33 -11.71 -2.34
CA GLY A 77 11.40 -11.76 -0.88
C GLY A 77 10.80 -10.55 -0.15
N HIS A 78 10.28 -9.56 -0.88
CA HIS A 78 9.60 -8.38 -0.35
C HIS A 78 8.21 -8.17 -0.99
N GLU A 79 7.56 -9.28 -1.35
CA GLU A 79 6.24 -9.27 -1.97
C GLU A 79 5.19 -8.65 -1.04
N ARG A 80 5.31 -8.89 0.26
CA ARG A 80 4.37 -8.40 1.26
C ARG A 80 4.50 -6.88 1.46
N GLU A 81 5.71 -6.35 1.48
CA GLU A 81 5.98 -4.91 1.54
C GLU A 81 5.43 -4.21 0.29
N PHE A 82 5.62 -4.80 -0.89
CA PHE A 82 5.00 -4.31 -2.12
C PHE A 82 3.47 -4.24 -1.99
N VAL A 83 2.81 -5.32 -1.57
CA VAL A 83 1.34 -5.33 -1.41
C VAL A 83 0.89 -4.32 -0.35
N ILE A 84 1.58 -4.22 0.79
CA ILE A 84 1.28 -3.21 1.82
C ILE A 84 1.34 -1.80 1.22
N CYS A 85 2.34 -1.50 0.40
CA CYS A 85 2.47 -0.19 -0.24
C CYS A 85 1.34 0.08 -1.23
N VAL A 86 0.97 -0.89 -2.07
CA VAL A 86 -0.18 -0.75 -2.99
C VAL A 86 -1.48 -0.50 -2.23
N LEU A 87 -1.73 -1.24 -1.14
CA LEU A 87 -2.95 -1.06 -0.34
C LEU A 87 -3.01 0.31 0.34
N LEU A 88 -1.90 0.79 0.88
CA LEU A 88 -1.81 2.13 1.47
C LEU A 88 -1.95 3.23 0.41
N TRP A 89 -1.41 2.99 -0.79
CA TRP A 89 -1.54 3.89 -1.94
C TRP A 89 -2.98 4.00 -2.43
N LEU A 90 -3.67 2.88 -2.69
CA LEU A 90 -5.10 2.89 -3.08
C LEU A 90 -5.96 3.60 -2.03
N LYS A 91 -5.66 3.38 -0.74
CA LYS A 91 -6.32 4.08 0.36
C LYS A 91 -6.05 5.60 0.35
N ALA A 92 -4.87 6.03 -0.09
CA ALA A 92 -4.54 7.43 -0.26
C ALA A 92 -5.32 8.05 -1.44
N LEU A 93 -5.41 7.34 -2.58
CA LEU A 93 -6.21 7.76 -3.73
C LEU A 93 -7.68 7.94 -3.36
N ALA A 94 -8.24 7.01 -2.60
CA ALA A 94 -9.60 7.12 -2.07
C ALA A 94 -9.80 8.31 -1.10
N GLN A 95 -8.72 8.88 -0.56
CA GLN A 95 -8.73 10.12 0.24
C GLN A 95 -8.56 11.39 -0.63
N GLY A 96 -8.45 11.24 -1.95
CA GLY A 96 -8.21 12.34 -2.88
C GLY A 96 -6.73 12.77 -2.97
N ARG A 97 -5.79 11.94 -2.49
CA ARG A 97 -4.36 12.21 -2.68
C ARG A 97 -4.01 12.07 -4.16
N ALA A 98 -3.33 13.07 -4.70
CA ALA A 98 -2.72 12.96 -6.01
C ALA A 98 -1.55 11.96 -5.96
N SER A 99 -1.37 11.21 -7.04
CA SER A 99 -0.26 10.27 -7.20
C SER A 99 0.37 10.45 -8.57
N VAL A 100 1.65 10.13 -8.67
CA VAL A 100 2.36 10.04 -9.95
C VAL A 100 2.09 8.73 -10.68
N LEU A 101 1.58 7.72 -9.97
CA LEU A 101 1.19 6.43 -10.53
C LEU A 101 -0.26 6.48 -11.00
N ASP A 102 -0.56 5.84 -12.12
CA ASP A 102 -1.92 5.62 -12.61
C ASP A 102 -2.38 4.21 -12.21
N PRO A 103 -3.50 4.04 -11.50
CA PRO A 103 -3.95 2.74 -11.00
C PRO A 103 -4.40 1.76 -12.09
N HIS A 104 -4.96 2.24 -13.22
CA HIS A 104 -5.33 1.36 -14.31
C HIS A 104 -4.08 0.87 -15.05
N LEU A 105 -3.15 1.79 -15.36
CA LEU A 105 -1.88 1.39 -15.99
C LEU A 105 -1.04 0.51 -15.06
N HIS A 106 -1.09 0.73 -13.74
CA HIS A 106 -0.37 -0.06 -12.75
C HIS A 106 -0.78 -1.53 -12.77
N LEU A 107 -2.08 -1.82 -12.86
CA LEU A 107 -2.59 -3.18 -13.01
C LEU A 107 -2.10 -3.83 -14.32
N ASP A 108 -2.25 -3.12 -15.43
CA ASP A 108 -1.90 -3.64 -16.76
C ASP A 108 -0.39 -3.91 -16.89
N ASP A 109 0.45 -2.93 -16.52
CA ASP A 109 1.91 -3.02 -16.63
C ASP A 109 2.49 -4.13 -15.73
N ARG A 110 1.76 -4.51 -14.68
CA ARG A 110 2.24 -5.44 -13.65
C ARG A 110 1.41 -6.71 -13.53
N ALA A 111 0.55 -7.01 -14.51
CA ALA A 111 -0.31 -8.18 -14.50
C ALA A 111 0.49 -9.48 -14.22
N MET A 112 1.60 -9.69 -14.94
CA MET A 112 2.46 -10.87 -14.76
C MET A 112 3.11 -10.94 -13.37
N ASP A 113 3.56 -9.79 -12.84
CA ASP A 113 4.15 -9.70 -11.51
C ASP A 113 3.13 -10.02 -10.42
N ILE A 114 1.90 -9.49 -10.58
CA ILE A 114 0.78 -9.71 -9.65
C ILE A 114 0.35 -11.18 -9.70
N GLU A 115 0.28 -11.79 -10.88
CA GLU A 115 -0.03 -13.22 -11.04
C GLU A 115 0.97 -14.12 -10.30
N ALA A 116 2.26 -13.73 -10.29
CA ALA A 116 3.34 -14.46 -9.65
C ALA A 116 3.41 -14.30 -8.11
N LEU A 117 2.62 -13.40 -7.52
CA LEU A 117 2.56 -13.25 -6.07
C LEU A 117 2.00 -14.53 -5.41
N PRO A 118 2.35 -14.79 -4.13
CA PRO A 118 1.64 -15.78 -3.33
C PRO A 118 0.13 -15.55 -3.37
N ASP A 119 -0.67 -16.61 -3.52
CA ASP A 119 -2.11 -16.54 -3.79
C ASP A 119 -2.85 -15.57 -2.84
N ALA A 120 -2.59 -15.67 -1.53
CA ALA A 120 -3.22 -14.80 -0.54
C ALA A 120 -2.90 -13.31 -0.73
N LEU A 121 -1.68 -12.98 -1.18
CA LEU A 121 -1.26 -11.60 -1.46
C LEU A 121 -1.84 -11.10 -2.77
N ARG A 122 -1.84 -11.94 -3.82
CA ARG A 122 -2.47 -11.63 -5.12
C ARG A 122 -3.95 -11.32 -4.95
N ASP A 123 -4.68 -12.23 -4.31
CA ASP A 123 -6.13 -12.11 -4.15
C ASP A 123 -6.48 -10.85 -3.34
N THR A 124 -5.73 -10.59 -2.25
CA THR A 124 -5.91 -9.38 -1.43
C THR A 124 -5.66 -8.10 -2.24
N LEU A 125 -4.68 -8.10 -3.14
CA LEU A 125 -4.34 -6.95 -3.96
C LEU A 125 -5.40 -6.70 -5.05
N LEU A 126 -5.82 -7.75 -5.76
CA LEU A 126 -6.87 -7.66 -6.79
C LEU A 126 -8.22 -7.22 -6.20
N ASP A 127 -8.60 -7.76 -5.05
CA ASP A 127 -9.80 -7.33 -4.32
C ASP A 127 -9.73 -5.83 -3.99
N ALA A 128 -8.56 -5.34 -3.57
CA ALA A 128 -8.39 -3.93 -3.21
C ALA A 128 -8.52 -2.98 -4.41
N PHE A 129 -8.03 -3.36 -5.59
CA PHE A 129 -8.25 -2.59 -6.82
C PHE A 129 -9.72 -2.58 -7.22
N MET A 130 -10.38 -3.74 -7.18
CA MET A 130 -11.81 -3.86 -7.47
C MET A 130 -12.66 -3.00 -6.52
N ASP A 131 -12.38 -3.06 -5.21
CA ASP A 131 -13.05 -2.23 -4.20
C ASP A 131 -12.80 -0.73 -4.40
N ALA A 132 -11.64 -0.36 -4.94
CA ALA A 132 -11.29 1.02 -5.27
C ALA A 132 -11.90 1.49 -6.62
N GLY A 133 -12.46 0.57 -7.41
CA GLY A 133 -13.11 0.86 -8.69
C GLY A 133 -12.16 0.93 -9.88
N TYR A 134 -11.02 0.24 -9.81
CA TYR A 134 -10.02 0.17 -10.89
C TYR A 134 -10.01 -1.16 -11.63
#